data_AF-A0A183AMD9-F1
#
_entry.id   AF-A0A183AMD9-F1
#
_cell.length_a   1.000
_cell.length_b   1.000
_cell.length_c   1.000
_cell.angle_alpha   90.00
_cell.angle_beta   90.00
_cell.angle_gamma   90.00
#
_symmetry.space_group_name_H-M   'P 1'
#
loop_
_entity.id
_entity.type
_entity.pdbx_description
1 polymer ?
#
loop_
_entity_poly.entity_id
_entity_poly.type
_entity_poly.pdbx_seq_one_letter_code
_entity_poly.pdbx_strand_id
1 'polypeptide(L)'
;MALFRPESGIRQGFPLFTFLFNFVIDLIFETALSSCEDRGIDLLPGGKQSDLEYANDIVLLSKDPVDIRDPQVVWRWQLSGVLDFDPKSKLWLVQKVSKDGRIVDPSGKPVVNGGLLRNGTFVELRSQYWIPRIQLMFLAEDPDVFAQRIASAYKERQKHEAGLRYNLYLDCMPNEGIGELSGSVIKHMLFLAKDDTCTVKNFQGVEETAQNLQKEVMYDYWRSTLEIPKYDFDAMFDKFSALSMLTKPEAISALCKAQYECLEVRSKSMFHVPISKHMRLEEFEQTQSMMTVQVALFLKDAWLDNLRKYIRTCLRDSGKGWFNIYETDFYVYSQSKLKKLMELGKYCMQDTMRYLVMDSLTSLVNMVHLVLDADGPHYSTPLRNFITTLVSLFDKAINSVQDVPQLERFVMEGISCAENPLLEAVGIHEPPVEVLRENLQEYVAAAIIPMEAYARKYEQFMELTMLDINAYLK
;
A
#
# COMPACT_ATOMS: atom_id res chain seq x y z
N MET A 1 -7.52 9.22 6.23
CA MET A 1 -6.97 8.30 7.25
C MET A 1 -7.96 8.14 8.39
N ALA A 2 -9.08 7.48 8.14
CA ALA A 2 -9.40 6.35 9.00
C ALA A 2 -8.69 5.19 8.30
N LEU A 3 -7.47 4.94 8.73
CA LEU A 3 -6.83 3.65 8.47
C LEU A 3 -7.86 2.60 8.90
N PHE A 4 -8.07 1.59 8.06
CA PHE A 4 -8.54 0.30 8.53
C PHE A 4 -7.83 0.02 9.85
N ARG A 5 -8.51 0.17 10.98
CA ARG A 5 -8.07 -0.45 12.22
C ARG A 5 -8.39 -1.93 12.00
N PRO A 6 -7.38 -2.79 11.84
CA PRO A 6 -7.63 -4.22 11.93
C PRO A 6 -7.84 -4.48 13.42
N GLU A 7 -9.09 -4.41 13.88
CA GLU A 7 -9.47 -5.00 15.17
C GLU A 7 -9.54 -6.54 15.10
N SER A 8 -8.94 -7.14 14.07
CA SER A 8 -8.76 -8.59 13.98
C SER A 8 -7.30 -8.91 13.60
N GLY A 9 -6.51 -9.28 14.61
CA GLY A 9 -5.52 -10.37 14.54
C GLY A 9 -4.36 -10.35 13.54
N ILE A 10 -4.19 -9.35 12.66
CA ILE A 10 -3.06 -9.36 11.72
C ILE A 10 -1.79 -8.89 12.45
N ARG A 11 -0.85 -9.82 12.66
CA ARG A 11 0.47 -9.55 13.23
C ARG A 11 1.24 -8.55 12.35
N GLN A 12 1.37 -7.31 12.83
CA GLN A 12 2.30 -6.33 12.27
C GLN A 12 3.74 -6.77 12.61
N GLY A 13 4.42 -7.43 11.67
CA GLY A 13 5.82 -7.77 11.88
C GLY A 13 6.43 -8.79 10.94
N PHE A 14 6.23 -8.70 9.62
CA PHE A 14 7.05 -9.45 8.66
C PHE A 14 7.33 -8.64 7.39
N PRO A 15 8.52 -8.01 7.26
CA PRO A 15 8.99 -7.49 5.99
C PRO A 15 9.58 -8.65 5.17
N LEU A 16 8.72 -9.50 4.61
CA LEU A 16 9.18 -10.62 3.78
C LEU A 16 8.26 -10.79 2.58
N PHE A 17 8.39 -9.93 1.57
CA PHE A 17 7.48 -10.00 0.41
C PHE A 17 8.13 -9.95 -0.97
N THR A 18 9.45 -10.09 -1.08
CA THR A 18 10.08 -10.24 -2.41
C THR A 18 11.32 -11.10 -2.37
N PHE A 19 12.14 -10.98 -1.31
CA PHE A 19 13.34 -11.80 -1.15
C PHE A 19 13.02 -13.28 -0.90
N LEU A 20 12.07 -13.58 0.00
CA LEU A 20 11.64 -14.96 0.25
C LEU A 20 10.95 -15.60 -0.96
N PHE A 21 10.21 -14.82 -1.75
CA PHE A 21 9.56 -15.33 -2.96
C PHE A 21 10.59 -15.76 -4.02
N ASN A 22 11.63 -14.93 -4.25
CA ASN A 22 12.71 -15.29 -5.16
C ASN A 22 13.57 -16.44 -4.61
N PHE A 23 13.90 -16.44 -3.31
CA PHE A 23 14.66 -17.51 -2.66
C PHE A 23 13.93 -18.86 -2.73
N VAL A 24 12.62 -18.87 -2.55
CA VAL A 24 11.81 -20.10 -2.64
C VAL A 24 11.64 -20.55 -4.09
N ILE A 25 11.52 -19.62 -5.05
CA ILE A 25 11.54 -19.97 -6.48
C ILE A 25 12.89 -20.62 -6.85
N ASP A 26 14.01 -20.05 -6.41
CA ASP A 26 15.35 -20.59 -6.64
C ASP A 26 15.50 -21.97 -5.97
N LEU A 27 15.02 -22.15 -4.74
CA LEU A 27 15.03 -23.43 -4.02
C LEU A 27 14.12 -24.49 -4.65
N ILE A 28 12.96 -24.11 -5.19
CA ILE A 28 12.05 -25.00 -5.92
C ILE A 28 12.68 -25.44 -7.25
N PHE A 29 13.37 -24.54 -7.95
CA PHE A 29 14.13 -24.92 -9.13
C PHE A 29 15.29 -25.83 -8.75
N GLU A 30 16.00 -25.58 -7.66
CA GLU A 30 17.11 -26.41 -7.17
C GLU A 30 16.66 -27.83 -6.75
N THR A 31 15.51 -27.97 -6.11
CA THR A 31 14.92 -29.27 -5.74
C THR A 31 14.31 -30.02 -6.92
N ALA A 32 13.71 -29.33 -7.89
CA ALA A 32 13.31 -29.96 -9.15
C ALA A 32 14.54 -30.46 -9.92
N LEU A 33 15.66 -29.72 -9.87
CA LEU A 33 16.92 -30.10 -10.51
C LEU A 33 17.61 -31.30 -9.84
N SER A 34 17.55 -31.46 -8.52
CA SER A 34 18.11 -32.63 -7.82
C SER A 34 17.33 -33.92 -8.10
N SER A 35 16.02 -33.84 -8.37
CA SER A 35 15.21 -34.99 -8.79
C SER A 35 15.49 -35.45 -10.24
N CYS A 36 16.26 -34.67 -11.00
CA CYS A 36 16.66 -34.94 -12.38
C CYS A 36 18.13 -35.35 -12.53
N GLU A 37 18.84 -35.70 -11.45
CA GLU A 37 20.19 -36.25 -11.57
C GLU A 37 20.18 -37.51 -12.46
N ASP A 38 20.91 -37.41 -13.57
CA ASP A 38 21.36 -38.44 -14.50
C ASP A 38 20.33 -39.35 -15.19
N ARG A 39 19.68 -38.83 -16.25
CA ARG A 39 19.23 -39.70 -17.35
C ARG A 39 19.58 -39.22 -18.76
N GLY A 40 20.54 -38.32 -18.92
CA GLY A 40 20.92 -37.87 -20.26
C GLY A 40 22.33 -37.33 -20.31
N ILE A 41 23.25 -38.21 -20.71
CA ILE A 41 24.64 -37.97 -21.14
C ILE A 41 25.67 -37.93 -19.99
N ASP A 42 26.34 -39.07 -19.79
CA ASP A 42 27.63 -39.14 -19.10
C ASP A 42 28.65 -38.29 -19.87
N LEU A 43 29.05 -37.15 -19.29
CA LEU A 43 30.22 -36.41 -19.77
C LEU A 43 31.46 -37.24 -19.42
N LEU A 44 32.06 -37.88 -20.43
CA LEU A 44 33.33 -38.58 -20.31
C LEU A 44 34.36 -37.72 -19.54
N PRO A 45 35.10 -38.28 -18.57
CA PRO A 45 36.07 -37.51 -17.82
C PRO A 45 37.23 -37.10 -18.73
N GLY A 46 37.36 -35.80 -19.01
CA GLY A 46 38.59 -35.21 -19.54
C GLY A 46 38.57 -34.67 -20.97
N GLY A 47 37.42 -34.63 -21.66
CA GLY A 47 37.33 -34.00 -22.98
C GLY A 47 36.95 -32.52 -22.91
N LYS A 48 37.90 -31.59 -23.05
CA LYS A 48 37.56 -30.18 -23.35
C LYS A 48 37.03 -30.13 -24.79
N GLN A 49 35.77 -29.73 -24.99
CA GLN A 49 35.24 -29.36 -26.31
C GLN A 49 35.81 -27.99 -26.72
N SER A 50 37.12 -27.95 -26.96
CA SER A 50 37.76 -26.88 -27.72
C SER A 50 37.47 -27.12 -29.19
N ASP A 51 36.44 -26.46 -29.71
CA ASP A 51 36.21 -26.06 -31.12
C ASP A 51 34.72 -26.11 -31.48
N LEU A 52 33.92 -25.27 -30.84
CA LEU A 52 32.53 -25.02 -31.26
C LEU A 52 32.44 -23.62 -31.86
N GLU A 53 32.72 -23.53 -33.18
CA GLU A 53 32.46 -22.34 -33.99
C GLU A 53 30.95 -22.06 -34.18
N TYR A 54 30.07 -22.93 -33.67
CA TYR A 54 28.64 -22.96 -33.94
C TYR A 54 27.80 -23.13 -32.67
N ALA A 55 26.60 -22.54 -32.71
CA ALA A 55 25.57 -22.67 -31.68
C ALA A 55 24.93 -24.06 -31.68
N ASN A 56 24.95 -24.75 -30.54
CA ASN A 56 24.43 -26.10 -30.45
C ASN A 56 23.25 -26.25 -29.47
N ASP A 57 22.71 -25.16 -28.91
CA ASP A 57 21.71 -25.24 -27.83
C ASP A 57 20.63 -24.16 -27.93
N ILE A 58 19.47 -24.41 -27.31
CA ILE A 58 18.35 -23.48 -27.25
C ILE A 58 18.14 -23.03 -25.81
N VAL A 59 18.09 -21.71 -25.60
CA VAL A 59 17.95 -21.10 -24.27
C VAL A 59 16.83 -20.07 -24.24
N LEU A 60 16.09 -20.02 -23.13
CA LEU A 60 15.15 -18.93 -22.87
C LEU A 60 15.88 -17.72 -22.26
N LEU A 61 16.06 -16.65 -23.04
CA LEU A 61 16.68 -15.40 -22.57
C LEU A 61 15.82 -14.18 -22.92
N SER A 62 16.05 -13.08 -22.19
CA SER A 62 15.52 -11.76 -22.55
C SER A 62 15.93 -11.39 -23.97
N LYS A 63 15.01 -10.82 -24.76
CA LYS A 63 15.30 -10.29 -26.09
C LYS A 63 16.32 -9.14 -26.07
N ASP A 64 16.30 -8.33 -25.02
CA ASP A 64 17.13 -7.14 -24.85
C ASP A 64 18.17 -7.33 -23.73
N PRO A 65 19.30 -6.61 -23.73
CA PRO A 65 20.34 -6.71 -22.70
C PRO A 65 19.95 -6.04 -21.36
N VAL A 66 18.66 -6.09 -21.01
CA VAL A 66 18.04 -5.44 -19.84
C VAL A 66 18.02 -6.41 -18.65
N ASP A 67 17.94 -5.86 -17.42
CA ASP A 67 17.81 -6.65 -16.19
C ASP A 67 16.64 -7.64 -16.31
N ILE A 68 16.94 -8.89 -16.00
CA ILE A 68 16.07 -10.07 -16.12
C ILE A 68 14.81 -9.94 -15.23
N ARG A 69 14.84 -9.00 -14.27
CA ARG A 69 13.77 -8.72 -13.31
C ARG A 69 12.79 -7.62 -13.76
N ASP A 70 12.99 -6.99 -14.92
CA ASP A 70 12.08 -5.97 -15.44
C ASP A 70 10.81 -6.63 -16.04
N PRO A 71 9.60 -6.28 -15.58
CA PRO A 71 8.34 -6.85 -16.06
C PRO A 71 8.03 -6.52 -17.54
N GLN A 72 8.75 -5.56 -18.16
CA GLN A 72 8.61 -5.26 -19.60
C GLN A 72 9.46 -6.16 -20.50
N VAL A 73 10.24 -7.08 -19.92
CA VAL A 73 11.12 -7.97 -20.68
C VAL A 73 10.32 -8.97 -21.51
N VAL A 74 10.58 -8.96 -22.82
CA VAL A 74 10.05 -9.95 -23.75
C VAL A 74 11.01 -11.14 -23.81
N TRP A 75 10.56 -12.28 -23.30
CA TRP A 75 11.28 -13.54 -23.32
C TRP A 75 11.10 -14.28 -24.65
N ARG A 76 12.19 -14.85 -25.18
CA ARG A 76 12.14 -15.72 -26.37
C ARG A 76 13.15 -16.85 -26.27
N TRP A 77 12.80 -18.00 -26.83
CA TRP A 77 13.77 -19.06 -27.10
C TRP A 77 14.76 -18.56 -28.15
N GLN A 78 16.05 -18.65 -27.83
CA GLN A 78 17.16 -18.18 -28.64
C GLN A 78 18.22 -19.26 -28.74
N LEU A 79 18.78 -19.42 -29.93
CA LEU A 79 19.99 -20.23 -30.11
C LEU A 79 21.12 -19.60 -29.29
N SER A 80 21.76 -20.44 -28.49
CA SER A 80 22.88 -20.06 -27.63
C SER A 80 23.95 -21.15 -27.67
N GLY A 81 25.19 -20.79 -27.37
CA GLY A 81 26.25 -21.76 -27.13
C GLY A 81 26.53 -21.90 -25.64
N VAL A 82 26.61 -23.13 -25.14
CA VAL A 82 27.08 -23.42 -23.79
C VAL A 82 28.61 -23.33 -23.75
N LEU A 83 29.14 -22.57 -22.81
CA LEU A 83 30.57 -22.28 -22.67
C LEU A 83 31.22 -23.01 -21.49
N ASP A 84 30.50 -23.11 -20.37
CA ASP A 84 31.00 -23.74 -19.14
C ASP A 84 29.86 -24.15 -18.20
N PHE A 85 30.18 -24.91 -17.15
CA PHE A 85 29.27 -25.32 -16.09
C PHE A 85 29.95 -25.18 -14.72
N ASP A 86 29.27 -24.54 -13.76
CA ASP A 86 29.75 -24.45 -12.38
C ASP A 86 29.11 -25.55 -11.51
N PRO A 87 29.89 -26.53 -11.02
CA PRO A 87 29.36 -27.60 -10.18
C PRO A 87 28.83 -27.13 -8.82
N LYS A 88 29.30 -25.99 -8.30
CA LYS A 88 28.86 -25.48 -6.99
C LYS A 88 27.48 -24.85 -7.06
N SER A 89 27.26 -23.94 -8.02
CA SER A 89 25.97 -23.27 -8.22
C SER A 89 25.01 -24.05 -9.13
N LYS A 90 25.47 -25.12 -9.78
CA LYS A 90 24.72 -25.90 -10.78
C LYS A 90 24.19 -25.04 -11.95
N LEU A 91 24.90 -23.97 -12.29
CA LEU A 91 24.55 -23.06 -13.39
C LEU A 91 25.40 -23.33 -14.63
N TRP A 92 24.80 -23.07 -15.79
CA TRP A 92 25.43 -23.18 -17.11
C TRP A 92 25.76 -21.78 -17.63
N LEU A 93 27.00 -21.57 -18.06
CA LEU A 93 27.40 -20.34 -18.75
C LEU A 93 27.01 -20.47 -20.22
N VAL A 94 26.15 -19.58 -20.70
CA VAL A 94 25.70 -19.57 -22.09
C VAL A 94 25.93 -18.22 -22.74
N GLN A 95 26.18 -18.22 -24.05
CA GLN A 95 26.32 -17.01 -24.85
C GLN A 95 25.30 -16.97 -25.99
N LYS A 96 24.59 -15.85 -26.11
CA LYS A 96 23.69 -15.58 -27.23
C LYS A 96 24.44 -15.56 -28.55
N VAL A 97 23.79 -16.10 -29.56
CA VAL A 97 24.36 -16.25 -30.89
C VAL A 97 23.98 -15.06 -31.76
N SER A 98 24.90 -14.65 -32.66
CA SER A 98 24.64 -13.61 -33.65
C SER A 98 23.52 -14.02 -34.62
N LYS A 99 22.99 -13.07 -35.40
CA LYS A 99 22.02 -13.34 -36.47
C LYS A 99 22.50 -14.41 -37.47
N ASP A 100 23.81 -14.53 -37.63
CA ASP A 100 24.46 -15.48 -38.55
C ASP A 100 24.73 -16.86 -37.91
N GLY A 101 24.19 -17.15 -36.72
CA GLY A 101 24.36 -18.46 -36.08
C GLY A 101 25.73 -18.69 -35.42
N ARG A 102 26.54 -17.64 -35.25
CA ARG A 102 27.90 -17.71 -34.67
C ARG A 102 28.01 -17.02 -33.31
N ILE A 103 28.88 -17.56 -32.45
CA ILE A 103 29.28 -16.94 -31.19
C ILE A 103 30.33 -15.87 -31.50
N VAL A 104 29.96 -14.59 -31.36
CA VAL A 104 30.82 -13.46 -31.72
C VAL A 104 31.07 -12.51 -30.55
N ASP A 105 32.23 -11.87 -30.58
CA ASP A 105 32.61 -10.79 -29.67
C ASP A 105 31.91 -9.47 -30.06
N PRO A 106 32.03 -8.39 -29.26
CA PRO A 106 31.42 -7.10 -29.57
C PRO A 106 31.94 -6.46 -30.87
N SER A 107 33.08 -6.93 -31.39
CA SER A 107 33.68 -6.48 -32.66
C SER A 107 33.23 -7.32 -33.86
N GLY A 108 32.36 -8.32 -33.65
CA GLY A 108 31.83 -9.20 -34.69
C GLY A 108 32.78 -10.34 -35.08
N LYS A 109 33.87 -10.57 -34.35
CA LYS A 109 34.78 -11.68 -34.58
C LYS A 109 34.34 -12.93 -33.81
N PRO A 110 34.54 -14.15 -34.36
CA PRO A 110 34.19 -15.38 -33.66
C PRO A 110 34.96 -15.51 -32.35
N VAL A 111 34.26 -15.90 -31.28
CA VAL A 111 34.85 -16.13 -29.97
C VAL A 111 35.48 -17.53 -29.94
N VAL A 112 36.80 -17.58 -29.96
CA VAL A 112 37.55 -18.84 -29.87
C VAL A 112 37.65 -19.28 -28.40
N ASN A 113 37.54 -20.59 -28.13
CA ASN A 113 37.54 -21.17 -26.78
C ASN A 113 36.50 -20.57 -25.82
N GLY A 114 35.32 -20.18 -26.32
CA GLY A 114 34.25 -19.65 -25.49
C GLY A 114 34.59 -18.35 -24.74
N GLY A 115 35.69 -17.68 -25.12
CA GLY A 115 36.14 -16.45 -24.47
C GLY A 115 36.99 -16.70 -23.24
N LEU A 116 37.50 -17.92 -23.03
CA LEU A 116 38.41 -18.23 -21.93
C LEU A 116 39.79 -17.62 -22.19
N LEU A 117 40.19 -16.67 -21.34
CA LEU A 117 41.51 -16.05 -21.37
C LEU A 117 42.56 -16.99 -20.77
N ARG A 118 43.84 -16.77 -21.08
CA ARG A 118 44.98 -17.60 -20.60
C ARG A 118 45.12 -17.66 -19.07
N ASN A 119 44.53 -16.71 -18.37
CA ASN A 119 44.47 -16.63 -16.91
C ASN A 119 43.31 -17.45 -16.30
N GLY A 120 42.52 -18.15 -17.12
CA GLY A 120 41.40 -18.98 -16.66
C GLY A 120 40.09 -18.22 -16.42
N THR A 121 40.01 -16.93 -16.77
CA THR A 121 38.76 -16.14 -16.65
C THR A 121 38.10 -15.96 -18.01
N PHE A 122 36.77 -15.99 -18.06
CA PHE A 122 36.02 -15.68 -19.28
C PHE A 122 35.98 -14.16 -19.55
N VAL A 123 35.98 -13.78 -20.84
CA VAL A 123 35.72 -12.41 -21.26
C VAL A 123 34.28 -12.05 -20.91
N GLU A 124 34.09 -11.03 -20.07
CA GLU A 124 32.76 -10.59 -19.66
C GLU A 124 32.04 -9.90 -20.82
N LEU A 125 31.07 -10.60 -21.42
CA LEU A 125 30.27 -10.10 -22.52
C LEU A 125 28.83 -9.88 -22.06
N ARG A 126 28.20 -8.79 -22.56
CA ARG A 126 26.77 -8.52 -22.31
C ARG A 126 25.82 -9.59 -22.86
N SER A 127 26.32 -10.47 -23.71
CA SER A 127 25.60 -11.61 -24.31
C SER A 127 25.79 -12.92 -23.55
N GLN A 128 26.56 -12.93 -22.46
CA GLN A 128 26.80 -14.10 -21.61
C GLN A 128 25.95 -14.08 -20.35
N TYR A 129 25.42 -15.25 -19.98
CA TYR A 129 24.54 -15.42 -18.83
C TYR A 129 24.80 -16.75 -18.14
N TRP A 130 24.74 -16.76 -16.81
CA TRP A 130 24.66 -17.97 -16.02
C TRP A 130 23.19 -18.33 -15.82
N ILE A 131 22.80 -19.51 -16.26
CA ILE A 131 21.40 -19.95 -16.25
C ILE A 131 21.20 -21.32 -15.62
N PRO A 132 20.03 -21.58 -15.02
CA PRO A 132 19.68 -22.91 -14.55
C PRO A 132 19.32 -23.82 -15.72
N ARG A 133 19.53 -25.12 -15.54
CA ARG A 133 19.28 -26.16 -16.55
C ARG A 133 17.83 -26.18 -17.07
N ILE A 134 16.85 -25.71 -16.31
CA ILE A 134 15.46 -25.64 -16.77
C ILE A 134 15.25 -24.67 -17.94
N GLN A 135 16.11 -23.66 -18.10
CA GLN A 135 16.04 -22.67 -19.19
C GLN A 135 16.86 -23.07 -20.42
N LEU A 136 17.60 -24.19 -20.35
CA LEU A 136 18.51 -24.68 -21.38
C LEU A 136 18.00 -26.01 -21.94
N MET A 137 17.89 -26.13 -23.26
CA MET A 137 17.69 -27.38 -23.99
C MET A 137 18.91 -27.62 -24.87
N PHE A 138 19.58 -28.75 -24.69
CA PHE A 138 20.66 -29.15 -25.60
C PHE A 138 20.05 -29.62 -26.92
N LEU A 139 20.68 -29.34 -28.08
CA LEU A 139 20.15 -29.91 -29.33
C LEU A 139 20.25 -31.44 -29.38
N ALA A 140 21.13 -32.04 -28.59
CA ALA A 140 21.24 -33.48 -28.43
C ALA A 140 20.20 -34.09 -27.47
N GLU A 141 19.43 -33.25 -26.77
CA GLU A 141 18.37 -33.69 -25.86
C GLU A 141 17.06 -33.93 -26.63
N ASP A 142 16.26 -34.88 -26.14
CA ASP A 142 14.92 -35.11 -26.66
C ASP A 142 13.98 -33.94 -26.29
N PRO A 143 13.35 -33.25 -27.27
CA PRO A 143 12.43 -32.14 -27.01
C PRO A 143 11.25 -32.51 -26.11
N ASP A 144 10.77 -33.74 -26.17
CA ASP A 144 9.63 -34.20 -25.35
C ASP A 144 10.05 -34.31 -23.88
N VAL A 145 11.26 -34.80 -23.61
CA VAL A 145 11.84 -34.88 -22.26
C VAL A 145 12.05 -33.48 -21.69
N PHE A 146 12.54 -32.55 -22.52
CA PHE A 146 12.68 -31.14 -22.15
C PHE A 146 11.33 -30.50 -21.79
N ALA A 147 10.30 -30.70 -22.61
CA ALA A 147 8.96 -30.18 -22.38
C ALA A 147 8.34 -30.74 -21.10
N GLN A 148 8.50 -32.05 -20.85
CA GLN A 148 8.05 -32.70 -19.62
C GLN A 148 8.72 -32.13 -18.37
N ARG A 149 10.03 -31.84 -18.44
CA ARG A 149 10.77 -31.21 -17.35
C ARG A 149 10.19 -29.84 -17.00
N ILE A 150 9.95 -28.99 -18.00
CA ILE A 150 9.34 -27.66 -17.79
C ILE A 150 7.93 -27.80 -17.20
N ALA A 151 7.11 -28.70 -17.75
CA ALA A 151 5.75 -28.92 -17.27
C ALA A 151 5.73 -29.39 -15.81
N SER A 152 6.63 -30.30 -15.44
CA SER A 152 6.78 -30.79 -14.06
C SER A 152 7.17 -29.65 -13.11
N ALA A 153 8.17 -28.86 -13.46
CA ALA A 153 8.59 -27.72 -12.63
C ALA A 153 7.49 -26.66 -12.46
N TYR A 154 6.71 -26.40 -13.51
CA TYR A 154 5.58 -25.47 -13.43
C TYR A 154 4.49 -26.01 -12.47
N LYS A 155 4.19 -27.31 -12.55
CA LYS A 155 3.24 -27.98 -11.65
C LYS A 155 3.72 -27.95 -10.19
N GLU A 156 5.00 -28.26 -9.95
CA GLU A 156 5.57 -28.20 -8.60
C GLU A 156 5.59 -26.78 -8.04
N ARG A 157 5.90 -25.77 -8.86
CA ARG A 157 5.77 -24.36 -8.47
C ARG A 157 4.35 -24.02 -8.04
N GLN A 158 3.34 -24.39 -8.82
CA GLN A 158 1.94 -24.13 -8.46
C GLN A 158 1.56 -24.78 -7.14
N LYS A 159 1.98 -26.04 -6.93
CA LYS A 159 1.73 -26.78 -5.70
C LYS A 159 2.38 -26.11 -4.49
N HIS A 160 3.63 -25.67 -4.62
CA HIS A 160 4.34 -24.95 -3.56
C HIS A 160 3.73 -23.57 -3.29
N GLU A 161 3.37 -22.82 -4.33
CA GLU A 161 2.69 -21.51 -4.19
C GLU A 161 1.36 -21.66 -3.46
N ALA A 162 0.58 -22.70 -3.78
CA ALA A 162 -0.64 -23.05 -3.06
C ALA A 162 -0.35 -23.40 -1.60
N GLY A 163 0.69 -24.20 -1.32
CA GLY A 163 1.12 -24.54 0.04
C GLY A 163 1.56 -23.32 0.86
N LEU A 164 2.31 -22.40 0.26
CA LEU A 164 2.72 -21.14 0.90
C LEU A 164 1.53 -20.27 1.23
N ARG A 165 0.58 -20.09 0.29
CA ARG A 165 -0.66 -19.35 0.55
C ARG A 165 -1.47 -20.00 1.66
N TYR A 166 -1.57 -21.33 1.65
CA TYR A 166 -2.25 -22.08 2.69
C TYR A 166 -1.63 -21.83 4.07
N ASN A 167 -0.32 -21.96 4.22
CA ASN A 167 0.37 -21.69 5.47
C ASN A 167 0.22 -20.22 5.91
N LEU A 168 0.30 -19.27 4.97
CA LEU A 168 0.07 -17.85 5.25
C LEU A 168 -1.35 -17.60 5.77
N TYR A 169 -2.36 -18.26 5.19
CA TYR A 169 -3.74 -18.13 5.67
C TYR A 169 -3.93 -18.70 7.07
N LEU A 170 -3.33 -19.85 7.37
CA LEU A 170 -3.35 -20.40 8.73
C LEU A 170 -2.70 -19.42 9.72
N ASP A 171 -1.58 -18.80 9.35
CA ASP A 171 -0.85 -17.87 10.22
C ASP A 171 -1.60 -16.55 10.46
N CYS A 172 -2.47 -16.16 9.52
CA CYS A 172 -3.33 -15.00 9.62
C CYS A 172 -4.72 -15.31 10.19
N MET A 173 -5.04 -16.57 10.50
CA MET A 173 -6.33 -16.94 11.06
C MET A 173 -6.43 -16.52 12.54
N PRO A 174 -7.55 -15.94 12.99
CA PRO A 174 -7.71 -15.60 14.41
C PRO A 174 -7.80 -16.88 15.26
N ASN A 175 -7.08 -16.90 16.37
CA ASN A 175 -7.04 -18.05 17.29
C ASN A 175 -8.13 -17.98 18.38
N GLU A 176 -9.08 -17.05 18.25
CA GLU A 176 -10.12 -16.81 19.24
C GLU A 176 -11.07 -18.02 19.32
N GLY A 177 -11.15 -18.63 20.50
CA GLY A 177 -12.01 -19.80 20.76
C GLY A 177 -11.35 -21.16 20.48
N ILE A 178 -10.10 -21.19 20.02
CA ILE A 178 -9.33 -22.45 19.92
C ILE A 178 -8.78 -22.80 21.32
N GLY A 179 -9.00 -24.03 21.77
CA GLY A 179 -8.45 -24.49 23.05
C GLY A 179 -6.92 -24.44 23.07
N GLU A 180 -6.34 -24.25 24.25
CA GLU A 180 -4.89 -24.34 24.45
C GLU A 180 -4.46 -25.74 24.86
N LEU A 181 -3.22 -26.12 24.57
CA LEU A 181 -2.61 -27.32 25.15
C LEU A 181 -2.62 -27.21 26.67
N SER A 182 -3.00 -28.30 27.34
CA SER A 182 -3.02 -28.33 28.81
C SER A 182 -1.64 -27.98 29.39
N GLY A 183 -1.62 -27.14 30.42
CA GLY A 183 -0.37 -26.71 31.07
C GLY A 183 0.45 -27.87 31.65
N SER A 184 -0.17 -29.02 31.95
CA SER A 184 0.54 -30.25 32.36
C SER A 184 1.35 -30.87 31.23
N VAL A 185 0.80 -30.90 30.00
CA VAL A 185 1.50 -31.45 28.82
C VAL A 185 2.69 -30.57 28.46
N ILE A 186 2.50 -29.25 28.46
CA ILE A 186 3.58 -28.30 28.18
C ILE A 186 4.71 -28.42 29.21
N LYS A 187 4.36 -28.49 30.50
CA LYS A 187 5.37 -28.69 31.57
C LYS A 187 6.13 -30.00 31.41
N HIS A 188 5.45 -31.07 31.00
CA HIS A 188 6.09 -32.36 30.75
C HIS A 188 7.04 -32.31 29.54
N MET A 189 6.63 -31.66 28.45
CA MET A 189 7.50 -31.45 27.28
C MET A 189 8.74 -30.63 27.63
N LEU A 190 8.58 -29.55 28.39
CA LEU A 190 9.70 -28.72 28.87
C LEU A 190 10.66 -29.51 29.76
N PHE A 191 10.12 -30.34 30.66
CA PHE A 191 10.92 -31.21 31.51
C PHE A 191 11.77 -32.18 30.69
N LEU A 192 11.19 -32.85 29.69
CA LEU A 192 11.94 -33.77 28.82
C LEU A 192 13.00 -33.05 27.97
N ALA A 193 12.65 -31.88 27.42
CA ALA A 193 13.53 -31.14 26.52
C ALA A 193 14.72 -30.47 27.24
N LYS A 194 14.52 -30.04 28.49
CA LYS A 194 15.49 -29.27 29.28
C LYS A 194 16.02 -30.05 30.48
N ASP A 195 15.14 -30.56 31.33
CA ASP A 195 15.48 -31.13 32.63
C ASP A 195 15.84 -32.63 32.58
N ASP A 196 15.68 -33.30 31.44
CA ASP A 196 16.15 -34.69 31.25
C ASP A 196 17.42 -34.76 30.37
N THR A 197 17.74 -33.70 29.62
CA THR A 197 18.92 -33.62 28.75
C THR A 197 20.14 -33.03 29.46
N CYS A 198 21.20 -33.84 29.62
CA CYS A 198 22.40 -33.47 30.39
C CYS A 198 23.17 -32.24 29.85
N THR A 199 23.05 -31.95 28.55
CA THR A 199 23.86 -30.92 27.86
C THR A 199 23.19 -29.55 27.79
N VAL A 200 21.85 -29.49 27.84
CA VAL A 200 21.09 -28.27 27.53
C VAL A 200 20.87 -27.41 28.78
N LYS A 201 20.76 -28.02 29.98
CA LYS A 201 20.45 -27.32 31.24
C LYS A 201 21.36 -26.14 31.58
N ASN A 202 22.63 -26.19 31.17
CA ASN A 202 23.66 -25.25 31.59
C ASN A 202 23.98 -24.19 30.53
N PHE A 203 23.28 -24.18 29.40
CA PHE A 203 23.57 -23.26 28.31
C PHE A 203 22.88 -21.90 28.55
N GLN A 204 23.60 -20.79 28.33
CA GLN A 204 23.03 -19.45 28.51
C GLN A 204 21.97 -19.18 27.42
N GLY A 205 20.82 -18.60 27.81
CA GLY A 205 19.72 -18.28 26.89
C GLY A 205 18.71 -19.40 26.66
N VAL A 206 18.86 -20.55 27.32
CA VAL A 206 17.93 -21.70 27.19
C VAL A 206 16.53 -21.37 27.67
N GLU A 207 16.39 -20.55 28.70
CA GLU A 207 15.07 -20.16 29.22
C GLU A 207 14.28 -19.32 28.21
N GLU A 208 14.93 -18.35 27.57
CA GLU A 208 14.32 -17.51 26.54
C GLU A 208 13.96 -18.35 25.29
N THR A 209 14.87 -19.27 24.91
CA THR A 209 14.64 -20.18 23.77
C THR A 209 13.50 -21.14 24.05
N ALA A 210 13.40 -21.68 25.27
CA ALA A 210 12.32 -22.56 25.70
C ALA A 210 10.96 -21.84 25.70
N GLN A 211 10.91 -20.59 26.12
CA GLN A 211 9.69 -19.77 26.04
C GLN A 211 9.27 -19.50 24.60
N ASN A 212 10.22 -19.26 23.70
CA ASN A 212 9.92 -19.06 22.28
C ASN A 212 9.43 -20.36 21.61
N LEU A 213 10.07 -21.50 21.92
CA LEU A 213 9.64 -22.82 21.43
C LEU A 213 8.27 -23.22 21.98
N GLN A 214 7.97 -22.92 23.24
CA GLN A 214 6.64 -23.17 23.81
C GLN A 214 5.55 -22.41 23.03
N LYS A 215 5.83 -21.17 22.63
CA LYS A 215 4.91 -20.40 21.78
C LYS A 215 4.75 -21.07 20.41
N GLU A 216 5.84 -21.51 19.78
CA GLU A 216 5.83 -22.20 18.49
C GLU A 216 5.00 -23.49 18.53
N VAL A 217 5.21 -24.33 19.54
CA VAL A 217 4.43 -25.57 19.76
C VAL A 217 2.94 -25.25 19.93
N MET A 218 2.59 -24.16 20.61
CA MET A 218 1.21 -23.73 20.72
C MET A 218 0.63 -23.28 19.37
N TYR A 219 1.40 -22.56 18.53
CA TYR A 219 0.96 -22.20 17.18
C TYR A 219 0.72 -23.44 16.30
N ASP A 220 1.62 -24.42 16.34
CA ASP A 220 1.45 -25.66 15.57
C ASP A 220 0.26 -26.49 16.06
N TYR A 221 -0.01 -26.48 17.36
CA TYR A 221 -1.22 -27.08 17.91
C TYR A 221 -2.48 -26.39 17.37
N TRP A 222 -2.50 -25.05 17.34
CA TRP A 222 -3.63 -24.33 16.73
C TRP A 222 -3.77 -24.64 15.24
N ARG A 223 -2.66 -24.64 14.47
CA ARG A 223 -2.66 -25.00 13.04
C ARG A 223 -3.25 -26.38 12.76
N SER A 224 -2.99 -27.36 13.63
CA SER A 224 -3.47 -28.74 13.48
C SER A 224 -4.90 -28.96 13.99
N THR A 225 -5.38 -28.09 14.88
CA THR A 225 -6.73 -28.17 15.47
C THR A 225 -7.77 -27.42 14.63
N LEU A 226 -7.33 -26.54 13.74
CA LEU A 226 -8.21 -25.84 12.80
C LEU A 226 -8.82 -26.83 11.80
N GLU A 227 -10.07 -27.19 12.01
CA GLU A 227 -10.89 -27.83 10.98
C GLU A 227 -11.10 -26.82 9.85
N ILE A 228 -10.45 -27.03 8.71
CA ILE A 228 -10.76 -26.30 7.48
C ILE A 228 -12.16 -26.74 7.08
N PRO A 229 -13.16 -25.85 7.16
CA PRO A 229 -14.49 -26.23 6.72
C PRO A 229 -14.37 -26.49 5.22
N LYS A 230 -15.00 -27.58 4.75
CA LYS A 230 -15.09 -27.88 3.32
C LYS A 230 -16.00 -26.85 2.66
N TYR A 231 -15.48 -25.64 2.47
CA TYR A 231 -16.12 -24.63 1.67
C TYR A 231 -15.93 -25.03 0.22
N ASP A 232 -17.05 -25.10 -0.51
CA ASP A 232 -17.01 -25.04 -1.95
C ASP A 232 -16.50 -23.64 -2.33
N PHE A 233 -15.19 -23.55 -2.53
CA PHE A 233 -14.51 -22.29 -2.81
C PHE A 233 -15.08 -21.67 -4.08
N ASP A 234 -15.42 -22.48 -5.09
CA ASP A 234 -15.99 -22.00 -6.34
C ASP A 234 -17.38 -21.39 -6.08
N ALA A 235 -18.25 -22.07 -5.34
CA ALA A 235 -19.56 -21.52 -4.98
C ALA A 235 -19.48 -20.26 -4.09
N MET A 236 -18.54 -20.22 -3.14
CA MET A 236 -18.32 -19.04 -2.30
C MET A 236 -17.68 -17.88 -3.06
N PHE A 237 -16.77 -18.18 -3.98
CA PHE A 237 -16.16 -17.21 -4.87
C PHE A 237 -17.19 -16.64 -5.85
N ASP A 238 -18.06 -17.47 -6.41
CA ASP A 238 -19.15 -17.02 -7.28
C ASP A 238 -20.14 -16.12 -6.53
N LYS A 239 -20.51 -16.51 -5.31
CA LYS A 239 -21.35 -15.70 -4.43
C LYS A 239 -20.68 -14.37 -4.07
N PHE A 240 -19.40 -14.41 -3.71
CA PHE A 240 -18.62 -13.20 -3.42
C PHE A 240 -18.48 -12.31 -4.66
N SER A 241 -18.17 -12.89 -5.82
CA SER A 241 -18.01 -12.20 -7.10
C SER A 241 -19.33 -11.58 -7.54
N ALA A 242 -20.47 -12.24 -7.36
CA ALA A 242 -21.79 -11.69 -7.67
C ALA A 242 -22.11 -10.46 -6.80
N LEU A 243 -21.78 -10.51 -5.50
CA LEU A 243 -22.05 -9.43 -4.56
C LEU A 243 -21.03 -8.29 -4.64
N SER A 244 -19.77 -8.63 -4.90
CA SER A 244 -18.64 -7.71 -4.92
C SER A 244 -18.64 -6.83 -6.16
N MET A 245 -18.34 -5.55 -5.92
CA MET A 245 -18.05 -4.55 -6.94
C MET A 245 -16.57 -4.55 -7.35
N LEU A 246 -15.70 -5.23 -6.62
CA LEU A 246 -14.25 -5.27 -6.87
C LEU A 246 -13.87 -6.39 -7.83
N THR A 247 -14.67 -6.62 -8.86
CA THR A 247 -14.47 -7.71 -9.83
C THR A 247 -13.62 -7.31 -11.03
N LYS A 248 -13.33 -6.02 -11.20
CA LYS A 248 -12.57 -5.48 -12.33
C LYS A 248 -11.45 -4.56 -11.84
N PRO A 249 -10.24 -4.64 -12.40
CA PRO A 249 -9.13 -3.76 -12.03
C PRO A 249 -9.47 -2.29 -12.29
N GLU A 250 -10.29 -1.99 -13.30
CA GLU A 250 -10.77 -0.64 -13.60
C GLU A 250 -11.62 -0.06 -12.48
N ALA A 251 -12.52 -0.87 -11.89
CA ALA A 251 -13.37 -0.46 -10.78
C ALA A 251 -12.57 -0.23 -9.49
N ILE A 252 -11.57 -1.08 -9.23
CA ILE A 252 -10.63 -0.93 -8.11
C ILE A 252 -9.82 0.37 -8.30
N SER A 253 -9.28 0.59 -9.49
CA SER A 253 -8.50 1.80 -9.82
C SER A 253 -9.35 3.07 -9.70
N ALA A 254 -10.60 3.05 -10.18
CA ALA A 254 -11.53 4.16 -10.04
C ALA A 254 -11.80 4.47 -8.55
N LEU A 255 -12.04 3.45 -7.73
CA LEU A 255 -12.26 3.62 -6.30
C LEU A 255 -11.01 4.16 -5.59
N CYS A 256 -9.83 3.62 -5.87
CA CYS A 256 -8.57 4.08 -5.28
C CYS A 256 -8.31 5.56 -5.63
N LYS A 257 -8.53 5.96 -6.88
CA LYS A 257 -8.37 7.37 -7.29
C LYS A 257 -9.40 8.28 -6.65
N ALA A 258 -10.65 7.85 -6.54
CA ALA A 258 -11.69 8.61 -5.84
C ALA A 258 -11.36 8.79 -4.35
N GLN A 259 -10.87 7.73 -3.68
CA GLN A 259 -10.40 7.80 -2.30
C GLN A 259 -9.19 8.71 -2.14
N TYR A 260 -8.23 8.67 -3.07
CA TYR A 260 -7.07 9.56 -3.05
C TYR A 260 -7.50 11.03 -3.12
N GLU A 261 -8.40 11.36 -4.05
CA GLU A 261 -8.94 12.72 -4.18
C GLU A 261 -9.68 13.15 -2.91
N CYS A 262 -10.44 12.24 -2.28
CA CYS A 262 -11.10 12.49 -1.00
C CYS A 262 -10.08 12.75 0.14
N LEU A 263 -8.96 12.02 0.17
CA LEU A 263 -7.90 12.24 1.16
C LEU A 263 -7.22 13.61 0.97
N GLU A 264 -7.03 14.07 -0.27
CA GLU A 264 -6.50 15.40 -0.61
C GLU A 264 -7.44 16.54 -0.20
N VAL A 265 -8.76 16.29 -0.17
CA VAL A 265 -9.72 17.25 0.39
C VAL A 265 -9.58 17.32 1.90
N ARG A 266 -9.42 16.18 2.57
CA ARG A 266 -9.25 16.12 4.02
C ARG A 266 -7.95 16.75 4.52
N SER A 267 -6.92 16.89 3.68
CA SER A 267 -5.70 17.61 4.03
C SER A 267 -5.85 19.13 3.94
N LYS A 268 -6.96 19.63 3.38
CA LYS A 268 -7.30 21.05 3.39
C LYS A 268 -7.89 21.44 4.73
N SER A 269 -7.94 22.75 4.99
CA SER A 269 -8.59 23.33 6.15
C SER A 269 -9.53 24.43 5.69
N MET A 270 -10.73 24.48 6.30
CA MET A 270 -11.71 25.57 6.09
C MET A 270 -11.18 26.92 6.61
N PHE A 271 -10.16 26.87 7.46
CA PHE A 271 -9.56 28.00 8.14
C PHE A 271 -8.08 28.15 7.78
N HIS A 272 -7.61 29.38 7.76
CA HIS A 272 -6.20 29.70 7.54
C HIS A 272 -5.39 29.46 8.82
N VAL A 273 -4.62 28.38 8.84
CA VAL A 273 -3.74 27.95 9.95
C VAL A 273 -2.42 27.41 9.36
N PRO A 274 -1.23 27.77 9.91
CA PRO A 274 -0.97 28.64 11.05
C PRO A 274 -0.96 30.14 10.68
N ILE A 275 -1.41 30.99 11.61
CA ILE A 275 -1.29 32.46 11.45
C ILE A 275 0.15 32.88 11.76
N SER A 276 0.81 33.47 10.77
CA SER A 276 2.21 33.91 10.86
C SER A 276 2.39 35.34 11.37
N LYS A 277 1.32 36.15 11.41
CA LYS A 277 1.34 37.56 11.82
C LYS A 277 0.15 37.88 12.71
N HIS A 278 0.36 38.72 13.73
CA HIS A 278 -0.73 39.33 14.47
C HIS A 278 -1.59 40.18 13.51
N MET A 279 -2.91 40.10 13.65
CA MET A 279 -3.86 40.83 12.82
C MET A 279 -5.05 41.27 13.67
N ARG A 280 -5.79 42.29 13.21
CA ARG A 280 -7.02 42.73 13.89
C ARG A 280 -8.12 41.68 13.73
N LEU A 281 -9.11 41.66 14.63
CA LEU A 281 -10.21 40.68 14.58
C LEU A 281 -11.01 40.76 13.26
N GLU A 282 -11.22 41.98 12.75
CA GLU A 282 -11.91 42.18 11.47
C GLU A 282 -11.12 41.57 10.29
N GLU A 283 -9.80 41.78 10.27
CA GLU A 283 -8.90 41.19 9.27
C GLU A 283 -8.83 39.67 9.40
N PHE A 284 -8.85 39.16 10.63
CA PHE A 284 -8.95 37.74 10.93
C PHE A 284 -10.25 37.15 10.40
N GLU A 285 -11.41 37.73 10.75
CA GLU A 285 -12.71 37.25 10.30
C GLU A 285 -12.80 37.27 8.76
N GLN A 286 -12.29 38.31 8.12
CA GLN A 286 -12.22 38.40 6.65
C GLN A 286 -11.33 37.30 6.07
N THR A 287 -10.13 37.09 6.62
CA THR A 287 -9.20 36.05 6.15
C THR A 287 -9.80 34.64 6.29
N GLN A 288 -10.41 34.35 7.44
CA GLN A 288 -11.06 33.06 7.68
C GLN A 288 -12.29 32.86 6.80
N SER A 289 -13.13 33.89 6.65
CA SER A 289 -14.31 33.84 5.77
C SER A 289 -13.91 33.65 4.31
N MET A 290 -12.86 34.32 3.84
CA MET A 290 -12.33 34.16 2.48
C MET A 290 -11.83 32.73 2.24
N MET A 291 -11.10 32.15 3.20
CA MET A 291 -10.64 30.76 3.12
C MET A 291 -11.81 29.77 3.06
N THR A 292 -12.81 29.96 3.93
CA THR A 292 -14.04 29.15 3.96
C THR A 292 -14.77 29.18 2.61
N VAL A 293 -14.92 30.36 2.00
CA VAL A 293 -15.54 30.50 0.67
C VAL A 293 -14.71 29.81 -0.41
N GLN A 294 -13.38 29.93 -0.37
CA GLN A 294 -12.50 29.28 -1.33
C GLN A 294 -12.63 27.75 -1.28
N VAL A 295 -12.66 27.17 -0.07
CA VAL A 295 -12.84 25.72 0.09
C VAL A 295 -14.23 25.29 -0.35
N ALA A 296 -15.27 26.07 -0.03
CA ALA A 296 -16.63 25.78 -0.48
C ALA A 296 -16.77 25.76 -2.02
N LEU A 297 -16.17 26.72 -2.72
CA LEU A 297 -16.13 26.74 -4.19
C LEU A 297 -15.38 25.52 -4.74
N PHE A 298 -14.26 25.16 -4.13
CA PHE A 298 -13.51 23.97 -4.51
C PHE A 298 -14.36 22.69 -4.37
N LEU A 299 -15.10 22.54 -3.26
CA LEU A 299 -15.96 21.37 -3.02
C LEU A 299 -17.12 21.28 -4.02
N LYS A 300 -17.71 22.43 -4.40
CA LYS A 300 -18.88 22.51 -5.28
C LYS A 300 -18.53 22.38 -6.77
N ASP A 301 -17.33 22.75 -7.18
CA ASP A 301 -16.92 22.75 -8.59
C ASP A 301 -15.76 21.79 -8.87
N ALA A 302 -14.55 22.18 -8.45
CA ALA A 302 -13.31 21.51 -8.85
C ALA A 302 -13.23 20.06 -8.37
N TRP A 303 -13.67 19.79 -7.14
CA TRP A 303 -13.65 18.44 -6.57
C TRP A 303 -14.55 17.47 -7.35
N LEU A 304 -15.77 17.91 -7.67
CA LEU A 304 -16.70 17.13 -8.48
C LEU A 304 -16.18 16.89 -9.89
N ASP A 305 -15.59 17.90 -10.52
CA ASP A 305 -15.01 17.75 -11.87
C ASP A 305 -13.85 16.75 -11.90
N ASN A 306 -12.97 16.81 -10.90
CA ASN A 306 -11.85 15.88 -10.73
C ASN A 306 -12.34 14.44 -10.54
N LEU A 307 -13.24 14.22 -9.58
CA LEU A 307 -13.83 12.89 -9.32
C LEU A 307 -14.52 12.33 -10.56
N ARG A 308 -15.32 13.15 -11.25
CA ARG A 308 -15.98 12.77 -12.51
C ARG A 308 -14.94 12.33 -13.53
N LYS A 309 -13.89 13.14 -13.76
CA LYS A 309 -12.84 12.88 -14.75
C LYS A 309 -12.09 11.58 -14.44
N TYR A 310 -11.68 11.37 -13.19
CA TYR A 310 -10.93 10.17 -12.79
C TYR A 310 -11.76 8.90 -12.93
N ILE A 311 -13.00 8.91 -12.45
CA ILE A 311 -13.89 7.76 -12.54
C ILE A 311 -14.20 7.45 -14.01
N ARG A 312 -14.58 8.45 -14.82
CA ARG A 312 -14.88 8.23 -16.25
C ARG A 312 -13.67 7.74 -17.02
N THR A 313 -12.47 8.24 -16.74
CA THR A 313 -11.25 7.79 -17.43
C THR A 313 -10.93 6.33 -17.11
N CYS A 314 -11.13 5.88 -15.87
CA CYS A 314 -10.89 4.48 -15.51
C CYS A 314 -11.97 3.54 -16.08
N LEU A 315 -13.23 3.99 -16.10
CA LEU A 315 -14.36 3.16 -16.53
C LEU A 315 -14.65 3.21 -18.03
N ARG A 316 -14.01 4.13 -18.79
CA ARG A 316 -14.20 4.24 -20.24
C ARG A 316 -13.90 2.94 -20.99
N ASP A 317 -12.80 2.28 -20.60
CA ASP A 317 -12.32 1.07 -21.28
C ASP A 317 -12.92 -0.22 -20.69
N SER A 318 -13.81 -0.10 -19.70
CA SER A 318 -14.44 -1.25 -19.02
C SER A 318 -15.39 -2.06 -19.92
N GLY A 319 -15.74 -1.54 -21.11
CA GLY A 319 -16.55 -2.23 -22.11
C GLY A 319 -18.01 -2.51 -21.68
N LYS A 320 -18.67 -3.44 -22.39
CA LYS A 320 -20.04 -3.89 -22.06
C LYS A 320 -20.04 -4.71 -20.76
N GLY A 321 -21.02 -4.47 -19.89
CA GLY A 321 -21.22 -5.22 -18.64
C GLY A 321 -21.71 -4.34 -17.49
N TRP A 322 -21.60 -4.85 -16.26
CA TRP A 322 -22.12 -4.21 -15.03
C TRP A 322 -21.49 -2.85 -14.64
N PHE A 323 -20.48 -2.37 -15.40
CA PHE A 323 -19.78 -1.09 -15.21
C PHE A 323 -19.96 -0.13 -16.41
N ASN A 324 -21.05 -0.27 -17.16
CA ASN A 324 -21.34 0.56 -18.32
C ASN A 324 -21.75 1.98 -17.90
N ILE A 325 -20.87 2.97 -18.11
CA ILE A 325 -21.15 4.39 -17.84
C ILE A 325 -22.07 5.06 -18.90
N TYR A 326 -22.35 4.36 -20.00
CA TYR A 326 -23.23 4.82 -21.07
C TYR A 326 -24.63 4.19 -20.98
N GLU A 327 -24.96 3.55 -19.85
CA GLU A 327 -26.28 2.99 -19.62
C GLU A 327 -27.33 4.10 -19.58
N THR A 328 -28.47 3.87 -20.23
CA THR A 328 -29.58 4.85 -20.31
C THR A 328 -30.79 4.41 -19.51
N ASP A 329 -30.92 3.11 -19.24
CA ASP A 329 -32.02 2.55 -18.46
C ASP A 329 -31.70 2.61 -16.95
N PHE A 330 -32.52 3.36 -16.20
CA PHE A 330 -32.37 3.52 -14.76
C PHE A 330 -32.55 2.20 -13.99
N TYR A 331 -33.43 1.31 -14.44
CA TYR A 331 -33.65 0.02 -13.79
C TYR A 331 -32.42 -0.88 -13.94
N VAL A 332 -31.88 -0.98 -15.16
CA VAL A 332 -30.64 -1.74 -15.42
C VAL A 332 -29.47 -1.19 -14.60
N TYR A 333 -29.36 0.15 -14.54
CA TYR A 333 -28.38 0.81 -13.70
C TYR A 333 -28.56 0.51 -12.21
N SER A 334 -29.80 0.56 -11.68
CA SER A 334 -30.07 0.32 -10.26
C SER A 334 -29.64 -1.07 -9.77
N GLN A 335 -29.67 -2.06 -10.66
CA GLN A 335 -29.24 -3.44 -10.37
C GLN A 335 -27.75 -3.66 -10.65
N SER A 336 -27.04 -2.65 -11.17
CA SER A 336 -25.65 -2.76 -11.59
C SER A 336 -24.66 -2.64 -10.44
N LYS A 337 -23.47 -3.20 -10.64
CA LYS A 337 -22.33 -2.99 -9.72
C LYS A 337 -21.83 -1.55 -9.75
N LEU A 338 -22.09 -0.82 -10.85
CA LEU A 338 -21.79 0.60 -10.96
C LEU A 338 -22.62 1.44 -9.97
N LYS A 339 -23.89 1.09 -9.72
CA LYS A 339 -24.70 1.76 -8.70
C LYS A 339 -24.08 1.64 -7.32
N LYS A 340 -23.66 0.43 -6.93
CA LYS A 340 -22.96 0.17 -5.66
C LYS A 340 -21.65 0.97 -5.56
N LEU A 341 -20.90 1.10 -6.67
CA LEU A 341 -19.70 1.93 -6.73
C LEU A 341 -20.00 3.43 -6.54
N MET A 342 -21.06 3.94 -7.16
CA MET A 342 -21.48 5.34 -6.99
C MET A 342 -21.99 5.60 -5.57
N GLU A 343 -22.72 4.67 -4.97
CA GLU A 343 -23.16 4.75 -3.58
C GLU A 343 -21.96 4.76 -2.61
N LEU A 344 -20.95 3.91 -2.83
CA LEU A 344 -19.74 3.93 -2.03
C LEU A 344 -18.97 5.25 -2.21
N GLY A 345 -18.88 5.76 -3.44
CA GLY A 345 -18.30 7.08 -3.72
C GLY A 345 -19.03 8.20 -2.98
N LYS A 346 -20.37 8.17 -2.99
CA LYS A 346 -21.23 9.09 -2.26
C LYS A 346 -20.91 9.09 -0.76
N TYR A 347 -20.89 7.92 -0.12
CA TYR A 347 -20.56 7.82 1.31
C TYR A 347 -19.14 8.30 1.61
N CYS A 348 -18.18 7.96 0.75
CA CYS A 348 -16.80 8.43 0.92
C CYS A 348 -16.69 9.96 0.84
N MET A 349 -17.42 10.60 -0.06
CA MET A 349 -17.50 12.06 -0.15
C MET A 349 -18.16 12.68 1.10
N GLN A 350 -19.27 12.11 1.57
CA GLN A 350 -19.96 12.57 2.78
C GLN A 350 -19.05 12.50 4.02
N ASP A 351 -18.38 11.37 4.22
CA ASP A 351 -17.41 11.20 5.30
C ASP A 351 -16.27 12.21 5.19
N THR A 352 -15.76 12.43 3.98
CA THR A 352 -14.66 13.37 3.74
C THR A 352 -15.04 14.79 4.13
N MET A 353 -16.22 15.25 3.73
CA MET A 353 -16.75 16.55 4.13
C MET A 353 -16.94 16.64 5.64
N ARG A 354 -17.44 15.58 6.27
CA ARG A 354 -17.59 15.52 7.73
C ARG A 354 -16.26 15.65 8.45
N TYR A 355 -15.24 14.88 8.05
CA TYR A 355 -13.92 14.96 8.64
C TYR A 355 -13.25 16.32 8.37
N LEU A 356 -13.37 16.87 7.17
CA LEU A 356 -12.85 18.21 6.84
C LEU A 356 -13.41 19.26 7.80
N VAL A 357 -14.73 19.27 8.02
CA VAL A 357 -15.37 20.19 8.96
C VAL A 357 -14.86 19.95 10.38
N MET A 358 -14.90 18.71 10.86
CA MET A 358 -14.49 18.37 12.24
C MET A 358 -13.02 18.69 12.53
N ASP A 359 -12.11 18.36 11.60
CA ASP A 359 -10.67 18.64 11.73
C ASP A 359 -10.38 20.15 11.69
N SER A 360 -11.09 20.88 10.80
CA SER A 360 -10.97 22.34 10.71
C SER A 360 -11.48 23.02 11.99
N LEU A 361 -12.63 22.60 12.51
CA LEU A 361 -13.21 23.12 13.74
C LEU A 361 -12.30 22.85 14.95
N THR A 362 -11.74 21.64 15.04
CA THR A 362 -10.77 21.30 16.08
C THR A 362 -9.52 22.18 15.99
N SER A 363 -9.06 22.47 14.77
CA SER A 363 -7.92 23.36 14.53
C SER A 363 -8.22 24.82 14.92
N LEU A 364 -9.46 25.28 14.72
CA LEU A 364 -9.92 26.61 15.14
C LEU A 364 -9.98 26.73 16.67
N VAL A 365 -10.46 25.71 17.38
CA VAL A 365 -10.50 25.68 18.86
C VAL A 365 -9.09 25.82 19.45
N ASN A 366 -8.10 25.23 18.82
CA ASN A 366 -6.70 25.27 19.28
C ASN A 366 -5.98 26.60 18.98
N MET A 367 -6.68 27.63 18.47
CA MET A 367 -6.12 28.85 17.92
C MET A 367 -6.38 30.08 18.82
N VAL A 368 -5.81 30.12 20.03
CA VAL A 368 -5.82 31.34 20.86
C VAL A 368 -4.40 31.75 21.22
N HIS A 369 -3.98 32.93 20.75
CA HIS A 369 -2.67 33.52 20.99
C HIS A 369 -2.79 34.92 21.63
N LEU A 370 -1.91 35.22 22.57
CA LEU A 370 -1.81 36.49 23.31
C LEU A 370 -0.89 37.50 22.58
N VAL A 371 -1.26 38.78 22.58
CA VAL A 371 -0.49 39.91 22.02
C VAL A 371 -0.17 40.95 23.12
N LEU A 372 0.94 41.68 22.99
CA LEU A 372 1.37 42.77 23.89
C LEU A 372 1.59 44.04 23.05
N ASP A 373 1.02 45.20 23.43
CA ASP A 373 1.19 46.49 22.74
C ASP A 373 1.20 47.70 23.73
N ALA A 374 1.39 48.93 23.23
CA ALA A 374 1.65 50.16 24.00
C ALA A 374 0.55 50.60 24.98
N ASP A 375 -0.69 50.12 24.85
CA ASP A 375 -1.81 50.41 25.76
C ASP A 375 -1.93 49.43 26.94
N GLY A 376 -1.01 48.46 27.05
CA GLY A 376 -1.09 47.40 28.05
C GLY A 376 -1.03 46.00 27.45
N PRO A 377 -0.83 44.96 28.27
CA PRO A 377 -1.14 43.59 27.89
C PRO A 377 -2.66 43.48 27.68
N HIS A 378 -3.11 43.64 26.44
CA HIS A 378 -4.51 43.53 26.07
C HIS A 378 -4.65 42.60 24.88
N TYR A 379 -5.72 41.81 24.87
CA TYR A 379 -6.15 41.17 23.63
C TYR A 379 -6.66 42.27 22.71
N SER A 380 -6.31 42.23 21.43
CA SER A 380 -6.60 43.26 20.41
C SER A 380 -8.10 43.54 20.19
N THR A 381 -9.00 42.88 20.94
CA THR A 381 -10.44 43.10 20.98
C THR A 381 -10.98 42.68 22.36
N PRO A 382 -12.06 43.30 22.89
CA PRO A 382 -12.75 42.79 24.08
C PRO A 382 -13.12 41.30 23.91
N LEU A 383 -12.66 40.47 24.85
CA LEU A 383 -12.80 39.01 24.89
C LEU A 383 -14.26 38.52 24.71
N ARG A 384 -15.24 39.37 25.04
CA ARG A 384 -16.67 39.13 24.88
C ARG A 384 -17.12 39.02 23.42
N ASN A 385 -16.50 39.78 22.50
CA ASN A 385 -16.85 39.75 21.07
C ASN A 385 -16.13 38.63 20.32
N PHE A 386 -15.05 38.09 20.89
CA PHE A 386 -14.27 37.01 20.29
C PHE A 386 -15.07 35.70 20.23
N ILE A 387 -15.83 35.39 21.29
CA ILE A 387 -16.73 34.22 21.33
C ILE A 387 -17.76 34.31 20.19
N THR A 388 -18.40 35.47 20.00
CA THR A 388 -19.40 35.65 18.95
C THR A 388 -18.82 35.52 17.54
N THR A 389 -17.59 35.99 17.31
CA THR A 389 -16.90 35.83 16.02
C THR A 389 -16.49 34.40 15.76
N LEU A 390 -16.03 33.66 16.77
CA LEU A 390 -15.70 32.24 16.61
C LEU A 390 -16.93 31.39 16.34
N VAL A 391 -18.04 31.64 17.03
CA VAL A 391 -19.32 30.95 16.79
C VAL A 391 -19.88 31.30 15.41
N SER A 392 -19.76 32.56 14.95
CA SER A 392 -20.23 32.93 13.60
C SER A 392 -19.37 32.29 12.50
N LEU A 393 -18.06 32.16 12.70
CA LEU A 393 -17.16 31.44 11.79
C LEU A 393 -17.46 29.93 11.78
N PHE A 394 -17.76 29.35 12.95
CA PHE A 394 -18.20 27.97 13.09
C PHE A 394 -19.45 27.68 12.25
N ASP A 395 -20.47 28.55 12.37
CA ASP A 395 -21.71 28.43 11.59
C ASP A 395 -21.51 28.65 10.09
N LYS A 396 -20.70 29.64 9.72
CA LYS A 396 -20.34 29.87 8.31
C LYS A 396 -19.65 28.65 7.71
N ALA A 397 -18.74 28.01 8.44
CA ALA A 397 -18.05 26.81 7.96
C ALA A 397 -19.01 25.64 7.72
N ILE A 398 -19.93 25.36 8.65
CA ILE A 398 -20.91 24.28 8.48
C ILE A 398 -21.86 24.56 7.30
N ASN A 399 -22.37 25.79 7.20
CA ASN A 399 -23.27 26.18 6.12
C ASN A 399 -22.57 26.16 4.74
N SER A 400 -21.26 26.41 4.70
CA SER A 400 -20.52 26.46 3.43
C SER A 400 -20.37 25.08 2.74
N VAL A 401 -20.48 24.00 3.50
CA VAL A 401 -20.40 22.60 3.00
C VAL A 401 -21.79 22.06 2.60
N GLN A 402 -22.85 22.83 2.81
CA GLN A 402 -24.19 22.51 2.32
C GLN A 402 -24.29 22.66 0.80
N ASP A 403 -25.29 21.99 0.22
CA ASP A 403 -25.63 22.07 -1.21
C ASP A 403 -24.53 21.58 -2.16
N VAL A 404 -23.72 20.59 -1.75
CA VAL A 404 -22.78 19.91 -2.65
C VAL A 404 -23.54 18.85 -3.47
N PRO A 405 -23.53 18.93 -4.82
CA PRO A 405 -24.20 17.95 -5.67
C PRO A 405 -23.65 16.51 -5.54
N GLN A 406 -24.50 15.50 -5.77
CA GLN A 406 -24.02 14.11 -5.86
C GLN A 406 -23.27 13.83 -7.17
N LEU A 407 -22.19 13.07 -7.06
CA LEU A 407 -21.31 12.69 -8.16
C LEU A 407 -21.99 11.85 -9.26
N GLU A 408 -23.00 11.06 -8.88
CA GLU A 408 -23.66 10.07 -9.72
C GLU A 408 -24.16 10.64 -11.05
N ARG A 409 -24.79 11.82 -11.02
CA ARG A 409 -25.31 12.52 -12.22
C ARG A 409 -24.20 12.94 -13.19
N PHE A 410 -23.06 13.35 -12.66
CA PHE A 410 -21.94 13.83 -13.48
C PHE A 410 -21.19 12.69 -14.16
N VAL A 411 -21.22 11.50 -13.55
CA VAL A 411 -20.63 10.28 -14.12
C VAL A 411 -21.59 9.63 -15.12
N MET A 412 -22.91 9.67 -14.87
CA MET A 412 -23.94 9.02 -15.69
C MET A 412 -24.73 10.04 -16.53
N GLU A 413 -24.16 10.50 -17.65
CA GLU A 413 -24.79 11.49 -18.54
C GLU A 413 -26.03 10.97 -19.30
N GLY A 414 -26.17 9.64 -19.44
CA GLY A 414 -27.24 9.00 -20.22
C GLY A 414 -28.55 8.76 -19.47
N ILE A 415 -28.56 8.96 -18.15
CA ILE A 415 -29.72 8.69 -17.29
C ILE A 415 -30.34 10.03 -16.86
N SER A 416 -31.58 10.28 -17.27
CA SER A 416 -32.32 11.45 -16.82
C SER A 416 -32.86 11.25 -15.40
N CYS A 417 -32.13 11.70 -14.37
CA CYS A 417 -32.70 11.86 -13.03
C CYS A 417 -33.59 13.11 -12.97
N ALA A 418 -34.78 12.97 -12.36
CA ALA A 418 -35.79 14.04 -12.28
C ALA A 418 -35.41 15.17 -11.30
N GLU A 419 -34.52 14.90 -10.33
CA GLU A 419 -34.04 15.85 -9.33
C GLU A 419 -32.52 15.92 -9.33
N ASN A 420 -31.94 17.00 -8.78
CA ASN A 420 -30.50 17.14 -8.60
C ASN A 420 -30.16 16.76 -7.14
N PRO A 421 -29.89 15.47 -6.85
CA PRO A 421 -29.70 15.04 -5.48
C PRO A 421 -28.43 15.65 -4.91
N LEU A 422 -28.51 16.13 -3.66
CA LEU A 422 -27.42 16.72 -2.91
C LEU A 422 -26.79 15.67 -1.98
N LEU A 423 -25.53 15.85 -1.64
CA LEU A 423 -24.89 15.07 -0.59
C LEU A 423 -25.43 15.52 0.76
N GLU A 424 -25.76 14.57 1.64
CA GLU A 424 -26.04 14.90 3.04
C GLU A 424 -24.73 15.40 3.68
N ALA A 425 -24.72 16.67 4.03
CA ALA A 425 -23.63 17.33 4.72
C ALA A 425 -23.95 17.47 6.22
N VAL A 426 -22.93 17.80 7.01
CA VAL A 426 -23.06 17.95 8.48
C VAL A 426 -24.09 19.02 8.81
N GLY A 427 -25.14 18.66 9.54
CA GLY A 427 -26.18 19.57 9.97
C GLY A 427 -25.76 20.46 11.15
N ILE A 428 -26.29 21.69 11.20
CA ILE A 428 -25.99 22.65 12.27
C ILE A 428 -26.51 22.22 13.66
N HIS A 429 -27.53 21.36 13.69
CA HIS A 429 -28.22 20.84 14.88
C HIS A 429 -27.92 19.35 15.15
N GLU A 430 -26.86 18.81 14.56
CA GLU A 430 -26.44 17.45 14.92
C GLU A 430 -25.87 17.44 16.35
N PRO A 431 -26.20 16.42 17.19
CA PRO A 431 -25.74 16.39 18.58
C PRO A 431 -24.22 16.57 18.75
N PRO A 432 -23.33 15.95 17.95
CA PRO A 432 -21.89 16.19 18.04
C PRO A 432 -21.47 17.62 17.74
N VAL A 433 -22.19 18.31 16.84
CA VAL A 433 -21.92 19.70 16.45
C VAL A 433 -22.36 20.65 17.56
N GLU A 434 -23.51 20.40 18.17
CA GLU A 434 -24.00 21.17 19.32
C GLU A 434 -23.07 21.03 20.52
N VAL A 435 -22.63 19.81 20.84
CA VAL A 435 -21.64 19.56 21.90
C VAL A 435 -20.31 20.28 21.60
N LEU A 436 -19.83 20.27 20.35
CA LEU A 436 -18.61 21.00 19.97
C LEU A 436 -18.78 22.52 20.11
N ARG A 437 -19.95 23.06 19.77
CA ARG A 437 -20.27 24.48 19.92
C ARG A 437 -20.32 24.89 21.39
N GLU A 438 -20.96 24.08 22.24
CA GLU A 438 -21.00 24.28 23.69
C GLU A 438 -19.60 24.23 24.28
N ASN A 439 -18.82 23.20 23.94
CA ASN A 439 -17.42 23.07 24.35
C ASN A 439 -16.57 24.27 23.91
N LEU A 440 -16.74 24.77 22.67
CA LEU A 440 -16.04 25.96 22.20
C LEU A 440 -16.37 27.18 23.08
N GLN A 441 -17.65 27.39 23.40
CA GLN A 441 -18.08 28.48 24.26
C GLN A 441 -17.51 28.34 25.69
N GLU A 442 -17.57 27.14 26.26
CA GLU A 442 -17.06 26.84 27.61
C GLU A 442 -15.53 26.99 27.69
N TYR A 443 -14.78 26.42 26.74
CA TYR A 443 -13.32 26.50 26.73
C TYR A 443 -12.84 27.94 26.55
N VAL A 444 -13.46 28.71 25.65
CA VAL A 444 -13.10 30.12 25.46
C VAL A 444 -13.48 30.92 26.72
N ALA A 445 -14.65 30.69 27.32
CA ALA A 445 -15.05 31.36 28.56
C ALA A 445 -14.12 31.02 29.74
N ALA A 446 -13.71 29.76 29.89
CA ALA A 446 -12.76 29.32 30.90
C ALA A 446 -11.35 29.88 30.65
N ALA A 447 -10.96 30.05 29.39
CA ALA A 447 -9.68 30.62 29.00
C ALA A 447 -9.59 32.14 29.29
N ILE A 448 -10.71 32.88 29.27
CA ILE A 448 -10.73 34.32 29.61
C ILE A 448 -10.14 34.59 30.99
N ILE A 449 -10.44 33.78 32.00
CA ILE A 449 -10.00 33.99 33.39
C ILE A 449 -8.46 33.98 33.54
N PRO A 450 -7.73 32.93 33.12
CA PRO A 450 -6.28 32.92 33.16
C PRO A 450 -5.67 33.91 32.18
N MET A 451 -6.33 34.20 31.05
CA MET A 451 -5.90 35.21 30.07
C MET A 451 -5.89 36.63 30.67
N GLU A 452 -6.95 37.02 31.37
CA GLU A 452 -7.02 38.29 32.11
C GLU A 452 -6.05 38.32 33.31
N ALA A 453 -5.83 37.20 33.98
CA ALA A 453 -4.86 37.10 35.07
C ALA A 453 -3.41 37.19 34.58
N TYR A 454 -3.11 36.59 33.42
CA TYR A 454 -1.81 36.65 32.77
C TYR A 454 -1.53 38.04 32.22
N ALA A 455 -2.52 38.68 31.57
CA ALA A 455 -2.42 40.07 31.15
C ALA A 455 -2.02 40.98 32.33
N ARG A 456 -2.70 40.88 33.48
CA ARG A 456 -2.36 41.65 34.68
C ARG A 456 -0.91 41.47 35.18
N LYS A 457 -0.26 40.32 34.93
CA LYS A 457 1.14 40.11 35.31
C LYS A 457 2.13 40.94 34.48
N TYR A 458 1.71 41.46 33.34
CA TYR A 458 2.54 42.31 32.49
C TYR A 458 2.35 43.81 32.77
N GLU A 459 1.36 44.20 33.58
CA GLU A 459 1.19 45.60 34.03
C GLU A 459 2.44 46.14 34.72
N GLN A 460 3.15 45.30 35.49
CA GLN A 460 4.41 45.67 36.15
C GLN A 460 5.57 45.99 35.19
N PHE A 461 5.49 45.55 33.92
CA PHE A 461 6.49 45.81 32.89
C PHE A 461 6.08 46.95 31.95
N MET A 462 4.92 47.57 32.18
CA MET A 462 4.45 48.71 31.38
C MET A 462 5.37 49.92 31.48
N GLU A 463 6.03 50.11 32.62
CA GLU A 463 7.02 51.18 32.80
C GLU A 463 8.21 51.03 31.82
N LEU A 464 8.54 49.80 31.43
CA LEU A 464 9.62 49.48 30.48
C LEU A 464 9.19 49.66 29.01
N THR A 465 7.93 49.37 28.67
CA THR A 465 7.40 49.53 27.31
C THR A 465 6.96 50.97 26.99
N MET A 466 6.56 51.76 27.99
CA MET A 466 6.19 53.18 27.82
C MET A 466 7.39 54.14 27.87
N LEU A 467 8.61 53.63 28.06
CA LEU A 467 9.83 54.43 28.01
C LEU A 467 10.13 54.84 26.57
N ASP A 468 10.06 56.15 26.29
CA ASP A 468 10.53 56.71 25.02
C ASP A 468 12.06 56.56 24.93
N ILE A 469 12.50 55.59 24.12
CA ILE A 469 13.91 55.27 23.89
C ILE A 469 14.70 56.51 23.47
N ASN A 470 14.07 57.47 22.76
CA ASN A 470 14.73 58.70 22.31
C ASN A 470 14.90 59.75 23.42
N ALA A 471 14.06 59.70 24.47
CA ALA A 471 14.19 60.57 25.64
C ALA A 471 15.25 60.05 26.63
N TYR A 472 15.50 58.74 26.65
CA TYR A 472 16.47 58.10 27.55
C TYR A 472 17.92 58.06 27.02
N LEU A 473 18.12 58.27 25.72
CA LEU A 473 19.44 58.28 25.05
C LEU A 473 20.09 59.67 24.95
N LYS A 474 19.56 60.69 25.64
CA LYS A 474 20.08 62.06 25.61
C LYS A 474 21.10 62.37 26.71
#